data_AF-A0A3C1N559-F1
#
_entry.id   AF-A0A3C1N559-F1
#
_cell.length_a   1.000
_cell.length_b   1.000
_cell.length_c   1.000
_cell.angle_alpha   90.00
_cell.angle_beta   90.00
_cell.angle_gamma   90.00
#
_symmetry.space_group_name_H-M   'P 1'
#
loop_
_entity.id
_entity.type
_entity.pdbx_description
1 polymer ?
#
loop_
_entity_poly.entity_id
_entity_poly.type
_entity_poly.pdbx_seq_one_letter_code
_entity_poly.pdbx_strand_id
1 'polypeptide(L)'
;MMQASLAEAESLVLKAAVGAGLEPGLASLSARATRWLCQYGLPGTRLVVRALTNWLERRSVGVKWTGGTKLSAVTENQMVSVLYAGAVVIDHRSLVRAPITVTSPDEPLLLLAMVAHAIGDGPVEITWPDSSSNRQGLQVDNDGCTFLG
;
A
#
# COMPACT_ATOMS: atom_id res chain seq x y z
N MET A 1 8.66 -2.90 25.29
CA MET A 1 8.11 -2.84 23.92
C MET A 1 6.59 -2.84 24.07
N MET A 2 5.88 -1.83 23.57
CA MET A 2 4.43 -1.71 23.77
C MET A 2 3.74 -2.80 22.94
N GLN A 3 3.05 -3.74 23.59
CA GLN A 3 2.19 -4.71 22.92
C GLN A 3 0.80 -4.07 22.75
N ALA A 4 0.57 -3.44 21.61
CA ALA A 4 -0.76 -2.99 21.23
C ALA A 4 -1.52 -4.15 20.56
N SER A 5 -2.80 -4.30 20.90
CA SER A 5 -3.73 -5.17 20.18
C SER A 5 -3.91 -4.70 18.73
N LEU A 6 -4.41 -5.58 17.86
CA LEU A 6 -4.72 -5.23 16.47
C LEU A 6 -5.73 -4.07 16.36
N ALA A 7 -6.67 -3.96 17.32
CA ALA A 7 -7.66 -2.89 17.36
C ALA A 7 -7.04 -1.55 17.77
N GLU A 8 -6.10 -1.56 18.71
CA GLU A 8 -5.36 -0.37 19.12
C GLU A 8 -4.43 0.12 18.00
N ALA A 9 -3.76 -0.80 17.31
CA ALA A 9 -2.94 -0.47 16.15
C ALA A 9 -3.77 0.22 15.06
N GLU A 10 -4.91 -0.36 14.68
CA GLU A 10 -5.83 0.24 13.71
C GLU A 10 -6.32 1.62 14.15
N SER A 11 -6.81 1.73 15.39
CA SER A 11 -7.37 2.97 15.92
C SER A 11 -6.34 4.10 16.02
N LEU A 12 -5.10 3.80 16.39
CA LEU A 12 -4.03 4.78 16.45
C LEU A 12 -3.58 5.22 15.06
N VAL A 13 -3.48 4.28 14.11
CA VAL A 13 -3.12 4.60 12.73
C VAL A 13 -4.21 5.44 12.06
N LEU A 14 -5.49 5.15 12.31
CA LEU A 14 -6.59 5.97 11.82
C LEU A 14 -6.45 7.43 12.29
N LYS A 15 -6.20 7.62 13.59
CA LYS A 15 -5.98 8.96 14.17
C LYS A 15 -4.75 9.66 13.58
N ALA A 16 -3.65 8.94 13.40
CA ALA A 16 -2.43 9.48 12.82
C ALA A 16 -2.63 9.89 11.35
N ALA A 17 -3.33 9.07 10.56
CA ALA A 17 -3.65 9.34 9.17
C ALA A 17 -4.57 10.56 9.01
N VAL A 18 -5.62 10.68 9.83
CA VAL A 18 -6.47 11.87 9.89
C VAL A 18 -5.66 13.11 10.30
N GLY A 19 -4.80 12.98 11.32
CA GLY A 19 -3.91 14.06 11.76
C GLY A 19 -2.90 14.50 10.68
N ALA A 20 -2.56 13.61 9.74
CA ALA A 20 -1.72 13.92 8.58
C ALA A 20 -2.49 14.56 7.40
N GLY A 21 -3.79 14.84 7.58
CA GLY A 21 -4.63 15.49 6.58
C GLY A 21 -5.13 14.56 5.48
N LEU A 22 -5.11 13.24 5.69
CA LEU A 22 -5.72 12.31 4.75
C LEU A 22 -7.25 12.34 4.83
N GLU A 23 -7.90 12.21 3.68
CA GLU A 23 -9.35 12.02 3.59
C GLU A 23 -9.80 10.78 4.40
N PRO A 24 -11.01 10.79 5.01
CA PRO A 24 -11.46 9.70 5.88
C PRO A 24 -11.38 8.30 5.27
N GLY A 25 -11.63 8.19 3.96
CA GLY A 25 -11.52 6.93 3.22
C GLY A 25 -10.09 6.40 3.16
N LEU A 26 -9.12 7.27 2.84
CA LEU A 26 -7.69 6.92 2.78
C LEU A 26 -7.15 6.59 4.17
N ALA A 27 -7.56 7.35 5.19
CA ALA A 27 -7.17 7.10 6.57
C ALA A 27 -7.67 5.73 7.06
N SER A 28 -8.93 5.41 6.78
CA SER A 28 -9.52 4.11 7.13
C SER A 28 -8.88 2.94 6.38
N LEU A 29 -8.58 3.12 5.09
CA LEU A 29 -7.88 2.12 4.30
C LEU A 29 -6.48 1.85 4.85
N SER A 30 -5.72 2.91 5.19
CA SER A 30 -4.37 2.81 5.75
C SER A 30 -4.35 2.09 7.10
N ALA A 31 -5.34 2.37 7.95
CA ALA A 31 -5.50 1.74 9.25
C ALA A 31 -5.78 0.23 9.12
N ARG A 32 -6.73 -0.16 8.24
CA ARG A 32 -7.07 -1.57 8.01
C ARG A 32 -5.93 -2.36 7.36
N ALA A 33 -5.25 -1.77 6.37
CA ALA A 33 -4.06 -2.36 5.77
C ALA A 33 -2.95 -2.59 6.81
N THR A 34 -2.78 -1.64 7.73
CA THR A 34 -1.82 -1.79 8.84
C THR A 34 -2.20 -2.93 9.77
N ARG A 35 -3.48 -3.01 10.18
CA ARG A 35 -3.99 -4.12 10.99
C ARG A 35 -3.74 -5.46 10.31
N TRP A 36 -4.06 -5.54 9.02
CA TRP A 36 -3.91 -6.74 8.22
C TRP A 36 -2.45 -7.21 8.20
N LEU A 37 -1.48 -6.31 7.99
CA LEU A 37 -0.05 -6.64 8.08
C LEU A 37 0.33 -7.15 9.48
N CYS A 38 -0.11 -6.46 10.54
CA CYS A 38 0.17 -6.87 11.91
C CYS A 38 -0.39 -8.25 12.25
N GLN A 39 -1.54 -8.63 11.68
CA GLN A 39 -2.15 -9.97 11.87
C GLN A 39 -1.22 -11.09 11.38
N TYR A 40 -0.46 -10.84 10.31
CA TYR A 40 0.52 -11.79 9.77
C TYR A 40 1.93 -11.62 10.36
N GLY A 41 2.09 -10.85 11.44
CA GLY A 41 3.40 -10.60 12.06
C GLY A 41 4.32 -9.68 11.23
N LEU A 42 3.79 -9.02 10.20
CA LEU A 42 4.52 -8.08 9.35
C LEU A 42 4.57 -6.69 10.01
N PRO A 43 5.56 -5.84 9.67
CA PRO A 43 5.82 -4.58 10.37
C PRO A 43 4.86 -3.44 9.97
N GLY A 44 3.55 -3.68 9.97
CA GLY A 44 2.52 -2.75 9.47
C GLY A 44 2.60 -1.35 10.06
N THR A 45 2.71 -1.22 11.38
CA THR A 45 2.80 0.08 12.07
C THR A 45 4.04 0.88 11.66
N ARG A 46 5.17 0.21 11.43
CA ARG A 46 6.41 0.85 10.96
C ARG A 46 6.23 1.38 9.54
N LEU A 47 5.61 0.59 8.66
CA LEU A 47 5.42 0.95 7.26
C LEU A 47 4.47 2.15 7.12
N VAL A 48 3.35 2.16 7.83
CA VAL A 48 2.42 3.31 7.75
C VAL A 48 3.00 4.58 8.34
N VAL A 49 3.81 4.49 9.42
CA VAL A 49 4.54 5.66 9.93
C VAL A 49 5.47 6.22 8.87
N ARG A 50 6.26 5.37 8.18
CA ARG A 50 7.14 5.83 7.10
C ARG A 50 6.36 6.46 5.95
N ALA A 51 5.26 5.85 5.52
CA ALA A 51 4.40 6.41 4.47
C ALA A 51 3.82 7.78 4.85
N LEU A 52 3.30 7.92 6.09
CA LEU A 52 2.79 9.19 6.60
C LEU A 52 3.90 10.25 6.72
N THR A 53 5.10 9.86 7.15
CA THR A 53 6.26 10.76 7.17
C THR A 53 6.63 11.21 5.75
N ASN A 54 6.70 10.29 4.78
CA ASN A 54 6.99 10.62 3.39
C ASN A 54 5.94 11.59 2.81
N TRP A 55 4.67 11.41 3.18
CA TRP A 55 3.56 12.29 2.82
C TRP A 55 3.73 13.69 3.43
N LEU A 56 3.89 13.78 4.76
CA LEU A 56 4.02 15.04 5.48
C LEU A 56 5.25 15.86 5.05
N GLU A 57 6.36 15.17 4.78
CA GLU A 57 7.61 15.79 4.32
C GLU A 57 7.65 16.02 2.81
N ARG A 58 6.56 15.70 2.08
CA ARG A 58 6.47 15.82 0.62
C ARG A 58 7.59 15.08 -0.13
N ARG A 59 8.05 13.94 0.41
CA ARG A 59 8.95 12.99 -0.28
C ARG A 59 8.19 12.06 -1.22
N SER A 60 6.91 11.85 -0.94
CA SER A 60 5.96 11.17 -1.81
C SER A 60 4.78 12.08 -2.14
N VAL A 61 4.22 11.93 -3.33
CA VAL A 61 3.07 12.73 -3.78
C VAL A 61 1.93 11.85 -4.25
N GLY A 62 0.78 12.46 -4.51
CA GLY A 62 -0.36 11.79 -5.12
C GLY A 62 -0.02 11.19 -6.49
N VAL A 63 -1.00 10.49 -7.06
CA VAL A 63 -0.80 9.63 -8.23
C VAL A 63 -1.44 10.23 -9.47
N LYS A 64 -0.72 10.15 -10.58
CA LYS A 64 -1.23 10.40 -11.93
C LYS A 64 -1.48 9.06 -12.60
N TRP A 65 -2.73 8.84 -13.03
CA TRP A 65 -3.10 7.71 -13.87
C TRP A 65 -2.89 8.08 -15.33
N THR A 66 -1.84 7.54 -15.96
CA THR A 66 -1.64 7.65 -17.42
C THR A 66 -2.25 6.41 -18.07
N GLY A 67 -3.48 6.56 -18.59
CA GLY A 67 -4.33 5.56 -19.27
C GLY A 67 -3.81 4.13 -19.41
N GLY A 68 -4.58 3.15 -18.91
CA GLY A 68 -4.25 1.72 -18.98
C GLY A 68 -3.84 1.16 -17.63
N THR A 69 -2.55 0.87 -17.45
CA THR A 69 -2.02 0.06 -16.34
C THR A 69 -0.89 0.74 -15.55
N LYS A 70 -0.58 2.02 -15.78
CA LYS A 70 0.57 2.68 -15.15
C LYS A 70 0.17 3.81 -14.20
N LEU A 71 0.67 3.72 -12.99
CA LEU A 71 0.61 4.74 -11.94
C LEU A 71 1.98 5.38 -11.76
N SER A 72 2.06 6.70 -11.87
CA SER A 72 3.27 7.48 -11.58
C SER A 72 2.96 8.66 -10.68
N ALA A 73 3.99 9.27 -10.11
CA ALA A 73 3.82 10.47 -9.29
C ALA A 73 3.22 11.61 -10.14
N VAL A 74 2.40 12.47 -9.51
CA VAL A 74 1.89 13.69 -10.15
C VAL A 74 3.02 14.65 -10.52
N THR A 75 4.11 14.63 -9.74
CA THR A 75 5.33 15.40 -10.00
C THR A 75 6.45 14.47 -10.43
N GLU A 76 7.20 14.87 -11.46
CA GLU A 76 8.35 14.11 -11.96
C GLU A 76 9.42 13.93 -10.87
N ASN A 77 10.16 12.81 -10.95
CA ASN A 77 11.24 12.44 -10.02
C ASN A 77 10.84 12.34 -8.54
N GLN A 78 9.55 12.25 -8.22
CA GLN A 78 9.07 11.97 -6.86
C GLN A 78 8.51 10.56 -6.71
N MET A 79 8.47 10.07 -5.48
CA MET A 79 7.86 8.78 -5.17
C MET A 79 6.33 8.89 -5.22
N VAL A 80 5.69 7.80 -5.63
CA VAL A 80 4.24 7.65 -5.50
C VAL A 80 3.90 7.34 -4.05
N SER A 81 3.02 8.13 -3.44
CA SER A 81 2.47 7.81 -2.12
C SER A 81 1.54 6.61 -2.24
N VAL A 82 1.88 5.53 -1.53
CA VAL A 82 1.02 4.33 -1.50
C VAL A 82 -0.35 4.60 -0.88
N LEU A 83 -0.45 5.63 -0.03
CA LEU A 83 -1.69 6.08 0.59
C LEU A 83 -2.74 6.48 -0.45
N TYR A 84 -2.32 7.02 -1.58
CA TYR A 84 -3.19 7.34 -2.71
C TYR A 84 -3.21 6.24 -3.77
N ALA A 85 -2.08 5.57 -4.02
CA ALA A 85 -2.02 4.51 -5.03
C ALA A 85 -2.93 3.33 -4.68
N GLY A 86 -3.02 2.94 -3.41
CA GLY A 86 -3.91 1.88 -2.97
C GLY A 86 -5.37 2.17 -3.31
N ALA A 87 -5.85 3.37 -2.98
CA ALA A 87 -7.22 3.79 -3.32
C ALA A 87 -7.47 3.80 -4.83
N VAL A 88 -6.55 4.36 -5.60
CA VAL A 88 -6.65 4.42 -7.06
C VAL A 88 -6.72 3.02 -7.69
N VAL A 89 -5.90 2.06 -7.22
CA VAL A 89 -5.95 0.66 -7.66
C VAL A 89 -7.30 0.03 -7.33
N ILE A 90 -7.80 0.23 -6.11
CA ILE A 90 -9.08 -0.33 -5.66
C ILE A 90 -10.24 0.21 -6.50
N ASP A 91 -10.29 1.51 -6.70
CA ASP A 91 -11.37 2.19 -7.43
C ASP A 91 -11.42 1.79 -8.91
N HIS A 92 -10.26 1.53 -9.52
CA HIS A 92 -10.16 1.21 -10.94
C HIS A 92 -10.06 -0.29 -11.23
N ARG A 93 -10.08 -1.17 -10.22
CA ARG A 93 -9.84 -2.61 -10.39
C ARG A 93 -10.71 -3.26 -11.47
N SER A 94 -11.99 -2.88 -11.56
CA SER A 94 -12.95 -3.44 -12.52
C SER A 94 -12.67 -2.99 -13.96
N LEU A 95 -11.88 -1.93 -14.12
CA LEU A 95 -11.53 -1.34 -15.40
C LEU A 95 -10.20 -1.89 -15.94
N VAL A 96 -9.43 -2.60 -15.12
CA VAL A 96 -8.11 -3.11 -15.51
C VAL A 96 -8.12 -4.64 -15.59
N ARG A 97 -7.86 -5.18 -16.79
CA ARG A 97 -7.71 -6.63 -17.04
C ARG A 97 -6.26 -7.12 -17.03
N ALA A 98 -5.34 -6.26 -16.63
CA ALA A 98 -3.90 -6.47 -16.67
C ALA A 98 -3.24 -5.95 -15.38
N PRO A 99 -2.03 -6.40 -15.03
CA PRO A 99 -1.34 -5.92 -13.85
C PRO A 99 -1.12 -4.41 -13.87
N ILE A 100 -1.40 -3.72 -12.75
CA ILE A 100 -1.11 -2.29 -12.58
C ILE A 100 0.35 -2.14 -12.12
N THR A 101 1.12 -1.34 -12.85
CA THR A 101 2.49 -0.98 -12.53
C THR A 101 2.52 0.35 -11.79
N VAL A 102 3.03 0.34 -10.56
CA VAL A 102 3.27 1.56 -9.78
C VAL A 102 4.75 1.91 -9.83
N THR A 103 5.06 3.12 -10.30
CA THR A 103 6.45 3.58 -10.45
C THR A 103 6.93 4.17 -9.13
N SER A 104 8.02 3.63 -8.58
CA SER A 104 8.67 4.12 -7.35
C SER A 104 7.70 4.39 -6.18
N PRO A 105 6.92 3.38 -5.73
CA PRO A 105 6.09 3.52 -4.53
C PRO A 105 6.96 3.69 -3.30
N ASP A 106 6.51 4.50 -2.34
CA ASP A 106 7.28 4.80 -1.14
C ASP A 106 7.26 3.66 -0.10
N GLU A 107 6.16 2.93 0.03
CA GLU A 107 6.04 1.73 0.89
C GLU A 107 5.27 0.57 0.20
N PRO A 108 5.90 -0.17 -0.75
CA PRO A 108 5.20 -1.17 -1.58
C PRO A 108 4.49 -2.29 -0.81
N LEU A 109 5.00 -2.71 0.35
CA LEU A 109 4.33 -3.74 1.17
C LEU A 109 3.03 -3.22 1.81
N LEU A 110 2.95 -1.92 2.13
CA LEU A 110 1.72 -1.30 2.59
C LEU A 110 0.70 -1.19 1.45
N LEU A 111 1.16 -0.87 0.23
CA LEU A 111 0.31 -0.89 -0.97
C LEU A 111 -0.31 -2.26 -1.20
N LEU A 112 0.50 -3.33 -1.11
CA LEU A 112 0.01 -4.70 -1.22
C LEU A 112 -1.10 -4.98 -0.20
N ALA A 113 -0.88 -4.61 1.07
CA ALA A 113 -1.88 -4.81 2.12
C ALA A 113 -3.16 -4.01 1.90
N MET A 114 -3.08 -2.78 1.38
CA MET A 114 -4.25 -1.99 1.01
C MET A 114 -5.10 -2.71 -0.05
N VAL A 115 -4.44 -3.24 -1.08
CA VAL A 115 -5.10 -3.92 -2.19
C VAL A 115 -5.65 -5.29 -1.75
N ALA A 116 -4.86 -6.10 -1.05
CA ALA A 116 -5.26 -7.40 -0.52
C ALA A 116 -6.47 -7.29 0.41
N HIS A 117 -6.45 -6.33 1.34
CA HIS A 117 -7.57 -6.09 2.26
C HIS A 117 -8.86 -5.68 1.52
N ALA A 118 -8.76 -4.92 0.43
CA ALA A 118 -9.91 -4.36 -0.27
C ALA A 118 -10.49 -5.25 -1.38
N ILE A 119 -9.71 -6.19 -1.91
CA ILE A 119 -10.16 -7.10 -2.96
C ILE A 119 -10.92 -8.29 -2.35
N GLY A 120 -10.49 -8.83 -1.20
CA GLY A 120 -11.23 -9.82 -0.42
C GLY A 120 -11.40 -11.21 -1.07
N ASP A 121 -11.35 -11.30 -2.39
CA ASP A 121 -11.51 -12.50 -3.20
C ASP A 121 -10.26 -12.77 -4.04
N GLY A 122 -9.53 -13.83 -3.70
CA GLY A 122 -8.39 -14.34 -4.48
C GLY A 122 -7.03 -13.76 -4.09
N PRO A 123 -5.94 -14.34 -4.64
CA PRO A 123 -4.58 -13.91 -4.34
C PRO A 123 -4.31 -12.52 -4.92
N VAL A 124 -3.57 -11.71 -4.16
CA VAL A 124 -3.01 -10.45 -4.62
C VAL A 124 -1.50 -10.57 -4.68
N GLU A 125 -0.94 -10.24 -5.84
CA GLU A 125 0.49 -10.32 -6.12
C GLU A 125 1.08 -8.93 -6.32
N ILE A 126 2.25 -8.70 -5.73
CA ILE A 126 3.15 -7.61 -6.11
C ILE A 126 4.44 -8.22 -6.64
N THR A 127 4.94 -7.70 -7.76
CA THR A 127 6.19 -8.16 -8.36
C THR A 127 7.09 -6.98 -8.67
N TRP A 128 8.40 -7.19 -8.60
CA TRP A 128 9.42 -6.20 -8.89
C TRP A 128 10.58 -6.85 -9.64
N PRO A 129 11.28 -6.10 -10.51
CA PRO A 129 12.50 -6.57 -11.12
C PRO A 129 13.63 -6.61 -10.07
N ASP A 130 14.44 -7.65 -10.11
CA ASP A 130 15.71 -7.68 -9.38
C ASP A 130 16.87 -7.08 -10.19
N SER A 131 18.07 -7.05 -9.61
CA SER A 131 19.27 -6.51 -10.28
C SER A 131 19.66 -7.24 -11.56
N SER A 132 19.19 -8.48 -11.75
CA SER A 132 19.38 -9.31 -12.94
C SER A 132 18.19 -9.29 -13.90
N SER A 133 17.20 -8.42 -13.66
CA SER A 133 15.94 -8.34 -14.42
C SER A 133 15.03 -9.57 -14.30
N ASN A 134 15.29 -10.47 -13.34
CA ASN A 134 14.33 -11.51 -12.97
C ASN A 134 13.18 -10.87 -12.18
N ARG A 135 11.98 -11.46 -12.28
CA ARG A 135 10.82 -10.99 -11.51
C ARG A 135 10.80 -11.68 -10.17
N GLN A 136 11.04 -10.93 -9.12
CA GLN A 136 10.71 -11.33 -7.77
C GLN A 136 9.30 -10.87 -7.42
N GLY A 137 8.70 -11.46 -6.41
CA GLY A 137 7.40 -11.03 -5.96
C GLY A 137 6.99 -11.55 -4.60
N LEU A 138 5.84 -11.09 -4.17
CA LEU A 138 5.15 -11.54 -2.99
C LEU A 138 3.68 -11.72 -3.37
N GLN A 139 3.18 -12.93 -3.20
CA GLN A 139 1.76 -13.24 -3.26
C GLN A 139 1.21 -13.28 -1.85
N VAL A 140 0.01 -12.71 -1.66
CA VAL A 140 -0.74 -12.92 -0.44
C VAL A 140 -2.15 -13.37 -0.76
N ASP A 141 -2.59 -14.41 -0.04
CA ASP A 141 -3.93 -14.96 -0.08
C ASP A 141 -4.47 -15.14 1.35
N ASN A 142 -5.59 -15.84 1.49
CA ASN A 142 -6.21 -16.10 2.80
C ASN A 142 -5.40 -17.06 3.67
N ASP A 143 -4.51 -17.86 3.07
CA ASP A 143 -3.75 -18.92 3.73
C ASP A 143 -2.33 -18.47 4.13
N GLY A 144 -1.79 -17.43 3.50
CA GLY A 144 -0.55 -16.79 3.93
C GLY A 144 0.14 -15.93 2.88
N CYS A 145 1.42 -15.65 3.15
CA CYS A 145 2.31 -14.88 2.29
C CYS A 145 3.36 -15.81 1.65
N THR A 146 3.44 -15.83 0.32
CA THR A 146 4.39 -16.66 -0.44
C THR A 146 5.31 -15.79 -1.28
N PHE A 147 6.61 -16.01 -1.18
CA PHE A 147 7.61 -15.33 -2.01
C PHE A 147 7.65 -15.96 -3.41
N LEU A 148 7.67 -15.11 -4.45
CA LEU A 148 7.78 -15.50 -5.86
C LEU A 148 9.22 -15.23 -6.32
N GLY A 149 9.85 -16.22 -6.97
CA GLY A 149 11.24 -16.15 -7.45
C GLY A 149 11.38 -16.51 -8.92
#